data_AF-A0AA38Z4W3-F1
#
_entry.id   AF-A0AA38Z4W3-F1
#
_cell.length_a   1.000
_cell.length_b   1.000
_cell.length_c   1.000
_cell.angle_alpha   90.00
_cell.angle_beta   90.00
_cell.angle_gamma   90.00
#
_symmetry.space_group_name_H-M   'P 1'
#
loop_
_entity.id
_entity.type
_entity.pdbx_description
1 polymer ?
#
loop_
_entity_poly.entity_id
_entity_poly.type
_entity_poly.pdbx_seq_one_letter_code
_entity_poly.pdbx_strand_id
1 'polypeptide(L)'
;MIHSIVGPITGENDNKKIKGTVVLMKKNVLDFNDFTASVLDRVHELLGQRVSLQLVSAVHGDPANGLQGKLGKPAYLEDWITTITSLTAGESAFKVTFDWDEEIGEPGAFIIRNNHHSEFYLRTLTLEDVPGCGRIHFVCNSWVYPAEHYKTDRVFFTNQTYLPSETPRPLRKYREGELVNLRGDGTGELKEWDRVYDYAYYNDLGNPDRDLKYARPVLGGSSEYPYPRRGRTGRPPSEKDPNTESRLPLVMSLNIYVPRDERFGHLKMSDFLAYALKSIVQFLLPEFEALCDITPNEFDSFQDVLDLYEGGIKVPEGPLLDKIKENIPLEMLKELVRTDGEYLFKFPMPQVIKEDKSAWRTDEEFAREMLAGLNPVVIRLLQEFPPKSKLDPEVYGNQNSSITKEHIQNHLDGLTINKAMEKKRLFILDHHDVFMPYLRRINSTSTKTYASRTLLFLKDDGTLKPLAIELSLPHPNGDKFGAVNKVYTPAEDGVEGSIWQLAKAYAAVNDSGYHQLLSHWLNTHAAIEPFVIATNRQLSVLHPIHKLLHPHFRDTMNINALARQIVINAGGVVESTVFPSKYAMEMSSVVYKDWVFTEQALPADLIKRYINTVKDLFSFLLCND
;
A
#
# COMPACT_ATOMS: atom_id res chain seq x y z
N MET A 1 26.99 70.93 32.90
CA MET A 1 25.55 71.15 33.16
C MET A 1 24.91 71.85 31.95
N ILE A 2 24.92 71.18 30.79
CA ILE A 2 24.14 71.37 29.53
C ILE A 2 24.65 70.22 28.63
N HIS A 3 24.00 69.06 28.70
CA HIS A 3 24.03 67.97 27.69
C HIS A 3 23.17 66.75 28.09
N SER A 4 22.26 66.90 29.05
CA SER A 4 21.12 65.99 29.22
C SER A 4 19.86 66.82 29.05
N ILE A 5 18.85 66.28 28.35
CA ILE A 5 17.61 66.94 27.90
C ILE A 5 17.70 67.45 26.45
N VAL A 6 17.91 66.54 25.49
CA VAL A 6 17.11 66.44 24.26
C VAL A 6 17.10 64.97 23.87
N GLY A 7 15.93 64.34 23.94
CA GLY A 7 15.76 62.90 23.70
C GLY A 7 14.49 62.40 24.38
N PRO A 8 13.36 63.08 24.17
CA PRO A 8 12.19 62.32 23.70
C PRO A 8 11.27 63.16 22.80
N ILE A 9 11.64 63.39 21.52
CA ILE A 9 10.71 63.92 20.47
C ILE A 9 10.93 63.22 19.10
N THR A 10 11.51 62.03 19.06
CA THR A 10 11.47 61.19 17.84
C THR A 10 11.01 59.80 18.27
N GLY A 11 9.73 59.52 18.03
CA GLY A 11 9.16 58.19 18.16
C GLY A 11 9.71 57.26 17.09
N GLU A 12 10.96 56.84 17.24
CA GLU A 12 11.47 55.66 16.56
C GLU A 12 10.98 54.44 17.35
N ASN A 13 9.87 53.85 16.90
CA ASN A 13 9.56 52.47 17.24
C ASN A 13 10.75 51.62 16.76
N ASP A 14 11.56 51.12 17.69
CA ASP A 14 12.48 50.02 17.42
C ASP A 14 11.66 48.86 16.85
N ASN A 15 11.69 48.70 15.52
CA ASN A 15 11.03 47.60 14.82
C ASN A 15 11.69 46.29 15.26
N LYS A 16 11.15 45.66 16.31
CA LYS A 16 11.54 44.32 16.74
C LYS A 16 11.38 43.37 15.55
N LYS A 17 12.30 42.40 15.43
CA LYS A 17 12.29 41.43 14.34
C LYS A 17 12.31 40.02 14.91
N ILE A 18 11.51 39.13 14.33
CA ILE A 18 11.54 37.69 14.63
C ILE A 18 12.39 37.01 13.57
N LYS A 19 13.37 36.24 14.03
CA LYS A 19 14.20 35.42 13.16
C LYS A 19 13.58 34.04 13.00
N GLY A 20 13.41 33.62 11.76
CA GLY A 20 12.95 32.30 11.39
C GLY A 20 14.02 31.50 10.65
N THR A 21 14.02 30.19 10.86
CA THR A 21 14.77 29.22 10.06
C THR A 21 13.78 28.31 9.34
N VAL A 22 13.83 28.30 8.02
CA VAL A 22 13.03 27.44 7.15
C VAL A 22 13.90 26.31 6.63
N VAL A 23 13.49 25.07 6.85
CA VAL A 23 14.16 23.88 6.30
C VAL A 23 13.33 23.34 5.15
N LEU A 24 13.95 23.18 3.98
CA LEU A 24 13.31 22.65 2.77
C LEU A 24 14.29 21.86 1.90
N MET A 25 13.74 21.11 0.94
CA MET A 25 14.48 20.39 -0.10
C MET A 25 14.05 20.89 -1.48
N LYS A 26 15.00 21.32 -2.32
CA LYS A 26 14.71 21.75 -3.70
C LYS A 26 14.46 20.53 -4.61
N LYS A 27 13.65 20.68 -5.66
CA LYS A 27 13.31 19.59 -6.61
C LYS A 27 14.53 18.82 -7.16
N ASN A 28 15.61 19.52 -7.52
CA ASN A 28 16.84 18.94 -8.09
C ASN A 28 17.52 17.87 -7.21
N VAL A 29 17.24 17.92 -5.91
CA VAL A 29 17.78 17.00 -4.89
C VAL A 29 16.98 15.69 -4.85
N LEU A 30 15.80 15.71 -5.45
CA LEU A 30 14.79 14.68 -5.46
C LEU A 30 14.72 14.07 -6.88
N ASP A 31 14.83 14.86 -7.96
CA ASP A 31 15.02 14.38 -9.35
C ASP A 31 16.39 14.78 -9.92
N PHE A 32 17.30 13.80 -10.06
CA PHE A 32 18.69 13.99 -10.50
C PHE A 32 18.84 14.50 -11.95
N ASN A 33 17.79 14.54 -12.75
CA ASN A 33 17.87 14.98 -14.15
C ASN A 33 17.54 16.47 -14.37
N ASP A 34 17.01 17.18 -13.37
CA ASP A 34 16.44 18.53 -13.56
C ASP A 34 17.39 19.66 -13.14
N PHE A 35 18.59 19.71 -13.74
CA PHE A 35 19.55 20.80 -13.49
C PHE A 35 18.99 22.17 -13.91
N THR A 36 18.04 22.18 -14.86
CA THR A 36 17.36 23.35 -15.44
C THR A 36 16.47 24.11 -14.45
N ALA A 37 15.75 23.42 -13.57
CA ALA A 37 14.91 24.02 -12.53
C ALA A 37 15.67 25.04 -11.65
N SER A 38 16.86 24.67 -11.15
CA SER A 38 17.66 25.56 -10.29
C SER A 38 18.15 26.84 -10.97
N VAL A 39 18.27 26.83 -12.30
CA VAL A 39 18.69 28.01 -13.08
C VAL A 39 17.51 28.95 -13.27
N LEU A 40 16.32 28.41 -13.55
CA LEU A 40 15.09 29.21 -13.71
C LEU A 40 14.68 29.89 -12.39
N ASP A 41 14.79 29.19 -11.26
CA ASP A 41 14.49 29.78 -9.95
C ASP A 41 15.46 30.93 -9.59
N ARG A 42 16.74 30.83 -9.98
CA ARG A 42 17.70 31.93 -9.81
C ARG A 42 17.32 33.14 -10.66
N VAL A 43 16.81 32.92 -11.87
CA VAL A 43 16.30 34.00 -12.73
C VAL A 43 15.06 34.64 -12.12
N HIS A 44 14.12 33.86 -11.57
CA HIS A 44 12.93 34.38 -10.90
C HIS A 44 13.29 35.24 -9.68
N GLU A 45 14.24 34.82 -8.85
CA GLU A 45 14.74 35.63 -7.72
C GLU A 45 15.35 36.97 -8.18
N LEU A 46 16.12 36.97 -9.28
CA LEU A 46 16.69 38.18 -9.86
C LEU A 46 15.62 39.12 -10.45
N LEU A 47 14.47 38.57 -10.85
CA LEU A 47 13.29 39.30 -11.32
C LEU A 47 12.34 39.73 -10.18
N GLY A 48 12.70 39.45 -8.92
CA GLY A 48 11.91 39.82 -7.74
C GLY A 48 10.77 38.86 -7.40
N GLN A 49 10.65 37.73 -8.08
CA GLN A 49 9.72 36.66 -7.74
C GLN A 49 10.32 35.78 -6.65
N ARG A 50 9.80 35.91 -5.42
CA ARG A 50 10.35 35.27 -4.21
C ARG A 50 9.35 34.36 -3.52
N VAL A 51 9.85 33.47 -2.67
CA VAL A 51 9.02 32.75 -1.69
C VAL A 51 8.70 33.69 -0.52
N SER A 52 7.41 33.94 -0.28
CA SER A 52 6.95 34.80 0.80
C SER A 52 6.20 34.02 1.88
N LEU A 53 6.40 34.42 3.13
CA LEU A 53 5.75 33.86 4.31
C LEU A 53 5.03 34.98 5.07
N GLN A 54 3.84 34.71 5.58
CA GLN A 54 3.08 35.61 6.45
C GLN A 54 2.63 34.87 7.71
N LEU A 55 2.99 35.41 8.88
CA LEU A 55 2.53 34.85 10.15
C LEU A 55 1.04 35.13 10.35
N VAL A 56 0.34 34.18 10.96
CA VAL A 56 -1.08 34.26 11.30
C VAL A 56 -1.22 34.23 12.81
N SER A 57 -1.86 35.26 13.36
CA SER A 57 -2.12 35.34 14.80
C SER A 57 -3.05 34.25 15.32
N ALA A 58 -2.69 33.64 16.45
CA ALA A 58 -3.54 32.73 17.23
C ALA A 58 -4.45 33.48 18.22
N VAL A 59 -4.12 34.72 18.56
CA VAL A 59 -4.72 35.46 19.70
C VAL A 59 -5.49 36.71 19.27
N HIS A 60 -5.13 37.34 18.16
CA HIS A 60 -5.74 38.55 17.65
C HIS A 60 -6.48 38.27 16.35
N GLY A 61 -7.80 38.44 16.38
CA GLY A 61 -8.65 38.33 15.21
C GLY A 61 -8.85 39.67 14.51
N ASP A 62 -8.91 39.66 13.19
CA ASP A 62 -9.26 40.78 12.33
C ASP A 62 -10.79 40.94 12.27
N PRO A 63 -11.37 42.02 12.84
CA PRO A 63 -12.81 42.27 12.81
C PRO A 63 -13.38 42.38 11.39
N ALA A 64 -12.60 42.88 10.43
CA ALA A 64 -13.05 43.05 9.04
C ALA A 64 -13.19 41.71 8.31
N ASN A 65 -12.42 40.69 8.72
CA ASN A 65 -12.41 39.36 8.11
C ASN A 65 -13.17 38.30 8.95
N GLY A 66 -14.07 38.78 9.81
CA GLY A 66 -14.91 37.95 10.68
C GLY A 66 -14.07 37.22 11.74
N LEU A 67 -13.15 37.94 12.36
CA LEU A 67 -12.28 37.52 13.47
C LEU A 67 -11.28 36.41 13.11
N GLN A 68 -10.86 36.33 11.85
CA GLN A 68 -9.72 35.48 11.44
C GLN A 68 -8.42 36.02 12.00
N GLY A 69 -7.45 35.15 12.29
CA GLY A 69 -6.11 35.56 12.73
C GLY A 69 -5.54 36.68 11.87
N LYS A 70 -5.14 37.79 12.52
CA LYS A 70 -4.47 38.90 11.82
C LYS A 70 -3.24 38.38 11.08
N LEU A 71 -3.06 38.85 9.85
CA LEU A 71 -1.91 38.53 9.01
C LEU A 71 -0.79 39.52 9.27
N GLY A 72 0.42 39.00 9.48
CA GLY A 72 1.62 39.81 9.48
C GLY A 72 2.02 40.30 8.09
N LYS A 73 2.99 41.22 8.06
CA LYS A 73 3.62 41.65 6.81
C LYS A 73 4.33 40.47 6.12
N PRO A 74 4.33 40.41 4.78
CA PRO A 74 5.13 39.43 4.05
C PRO A 74 6.61 39.53 4.40
N ALA A 75 7.20 38.40 4.78
CA ALA A 75 8.64 38.20 4.87
C ALA A 75 9.09 37.26 3.75
N TYR A 76 10.34 37.37 3.32
CA TYR A 76 10.87 36.61 2.20
C TYR A 76 12.02 35.71 2.64
N LEU A 77 12.16 34.56 2.00
CA LEU A 77 13.35 33.72 2.19
C LEU A 77 14.60 34.51 1.77
N GLU A 78 15.59 34.51 2.66
CA GLU A 78 16.87 35.16 2.44
C GLU A 78 17.86 34.19 1.80
N ASP A 79 18.83 34.71 1.05
CA ASP A 79 19.99 33.94 0.54
C ASP A 79 19.65 32.72 -0.35
N TRP A 80 18.51 32.74 -1.07
CA TRP A 80 18.11 31.61 -1.94
C TRP A 80 19.13 31.26 -3.02
N ILE A 81 19.77 32.28 -3.61
CA ILE A 81 20.77 32.16 -4.69
C ILE A 81 22.14 31.73 -4.14
N THR A 82 22.52 32.24 -2.98
CA THR A 82 23.87 32.11 -2.38
C THR A 82 24.01 30.85 -1.53
N THR A 83 22.91 30.26 -1.07
CA THR A 83 22.91 28.99 -0.33
C THR A 83 23.27 27.83 -1.26
N ILE A 84 24.46 27.25 -1.06
CA ILE A 84 24.93 26.07 -1.79
C ILE A 84 24.13 24.85 -1.31
N THR A 85 23.25 24.36 -2.16
CA THR A 85 22.58 23.07 -1.97
C THR A 85 23.52 21.94 -2.35
N SER A 86 23.72 20.95 -1.48
CA SER A 86 24.45 19.73 -1.84
C SER A 86 23.80 19.06 -3.06
N LEU A 87 24.61 18.45 -3.92
CA LEU A 87 24.17 17.64 -5.07
C LEU A 87 23.52 16.29 -4.65
N THR A 88 23.55 15.97 -3.37
CA THR A 88 22.92 14.79 -2.77
C THR A 88 21.62 15.16 -2.06
N ALA A 89 20.72 14.17 -1.90
CA ALA A 89 19.48 14.24 -1.11
C ALA A 89 19.70 14.92 0.26
N GLY A 90 19.56 16.25 0.33
CA GLY A 90 20.01 17.06 1.46
C GLY A 90 19.05 18.21 1.75
N GLU A 91 18.74 18.37 3.04
CA GLU A 91 17.96 19.48 3.56
C GLU A 91 18.77 20.77 3.52
N SER A 92 18.12 21.88 3.17
CA SER A 92 18.73 23.21 3.14
C SER A 92 17.99 24.13 4.10
N ALA A 93 18.74 24.89 4.89
CA ALA A 93 18.20 25.84 5.85
C ALA A 93 18.31 27.27 5.28
N PHE A 94 17.20 27.98 5.25
CA PHE A 94 17.09 29.36 4.82
C PHE A 94 16.68 30.24 5.99
N LYS A 95 17.19 31.47 6.02
CA LYS A 95 16.75 32.47 6.99
C LYS A 95 15.53 33.20 6.46
N VAL A 96 14.69 33.67 7.36
CA VAL A 96 13.60 34.59 7.07
C VAL A 96 13.45 35.51 8.28
N THR A 97 13.32 36.81 8.03
CA THR A 97 13.16 37.80 9.10
C THR A 97 11.81 38.46 8.99
N PHE A 98 10.97 38.32 10.02
CA PHE A 98 9.65 38.94 10.10
C PHE A 98 9.73 40.23 10.88
N ASP A 99 9.13 41.30 10.35
CA ASP A 99 8.87 42.51 11.14
C ASP A 99 7.82 42.17 12.19
N TRP A 100 8.18 42.34 13.47
CA TRP A 100 7.25 42.09 14.57
C TRP A 100 6.31 43.28 14.73
N ASP A 101 5.02 42.98 14.70
CA ASP A 101 3.95 43.89 15.03
C ASP A 101 3.24 43.34 16.28
N GLU A 102 3.10 44.16 17.32
CA GLU A 102 2.37 43.77 18.53
C GLU A 102 0.94 43.33 18.23
N GLU A 103 0.35 43.81 17.14
CA GLU A 103 -0.97 43.39 16.68
C GLU A 103 -1.02 41.95 16.18
N ILE A 104 0.12 41.33 15.84
CA ILE A 104 0.18 39.90 15.48
C ILE A 104 0.10 39.05 16.74
N GLY A 105 0.68 39.47 17.87
CA GLY A 105 0.75 38.64 19.07
C GLY A 105 1.30 37.23 18.77
N GLU A 106 0.84 36.20 19.49
CA GLU A 106 1.31 34.82 19.30
C GLU A 106 0.98 34.24 17.90
N PRO A 107 1.98 33.84 17.08
CA PRO A 107 1.76 33.16 15.82
C PRO A 107 1.28 31.71 16.01
N GLY A 108 0.14 31.35 15.41
CA GLY A 108 -0.42 30.00 15.45
C GLY A 108 -0.39 29.25 14.12
N ALA A 109 -0.18 29.98 13.02
CA ALA A 109 -0.03 29.45 11.68
C ALA A 109 0.86 30.39 10.84
N PHE A 110 1.23 29.96 9.64
CA PHE A 110 1.75 30.84 8.61
C PHE A 110 1.18 30.47 7.24
N ILE A 111 1.08 31.46 6.37
CA ILE A 111 0.77 31.30 4.96
C ILE A 111 2.08 31.36 4.17
N ILE A 112 2.26 30.48 3.20
CA ILE A 112 3.39 30.50 2.28
C ILE A 112 2.92 30.57 0.84
N ARG A 113 3.61 31.41 0.06
CA ARG A 113 3.39 31.58 -1.37
C ARG A 113 4.71 31.40 -2.11
N ASN A 114 4.74 30.42 -3.00
CA ASN A 114 5.88 30.16 -3.88
C ASN A 114 5.65 30.86 -5.23
N ASN A 115 6.46 31.86 -5.56
CA ASN A 115 6.42 32.52 -6.88
C ASN A 115 7.60 32.07 -7.77
N HIS A 116 8.35 31.04 -7.38
CA HIS A 116 9.38 30.42 -8.22
C HIS A 116 8.73 29.53 -9.29
N HIS A 117 9.54 29.09 -10.26
CA HIS A 117 9.09 28.20 -11.32
C HIS A 117 8.92 26.77 -10.79
N SER A 118 9.84 26.34 -9.92
CA SER A 118 9.85 24.98 -9.40
C SER A 118 9.22 24.86 -8.02
N GLU A 119 8.67 23.68 -7.75
CA GLU A 119 8.21 23.28 -6.43
C GLU A 119 9.40 22.93 -5.50
N PHE A 120 9.14 22.98 -4.20
CA PHE A 120 10.07 22.48 -3.19
C PHE A 120 9.33 21.74 -2.08
N TYR A 121 10.03 20.86 -1.37
CA TYR A 121 9.49 20.15 -0.23
C TYR A 121 9.81 20.91 1.07
N LEU A 122 8.78 21.52 1.66
CA LEU A 122 8.90 22.27 2.91
C LEU A 122 8.86 21.32 4.10
N ARG A 123 9.94 21.28 4.90
CA ARG A 123 10.01 20.43 6.09
C ARG A 123 9.54 21.15 7.34
N THR A 124 10.18 22.26 7.70
CA THR A 124 9.87 22.97 8.94
C THR A 124 10.06 24.48 8.82
N LEU A 125 9.39 25.21 9.70
CA LEU A 125 9.72 26.58 10.07
C LEU A 125 9.94 26.61 11.59
N THR A 126 11.00 27.28 12.03
CA THR A 126 11.25 27.54 13.45
C THR A 126 11.44 29.02 13.66
N LEU A 127 10.64 29.62 14.54
CA LEU A 127 10.78 31.01 14.96
C LEU A 127 11.49 31.04 16.31
N GLU A 128 12.52 31.86 16.42
CA GLU A 128 13.28 32.06 17.66
C GLU A 128 12.89 33.40 18.31
N ASP A 129 12.96 33.45 19.64
CA ASP A 129 12.77 34.65 20.45
C ASP A 129 11.45 35.41 20.20
N VAL A 130 10.35 34.68 19.95
CA VAL A 130 9.01 35.28 19.77
C VAL A 130 8.56 35.92 21.09
N PRO A 131 8.22 37.22 21.11
CA PRO A 131 7.84 37.90 22.35
C PRO A 131 6.65 37.22 23.06
N GLY A 132 6.84 36.85 24.32
CA GLY A 132 5.83 36.18 25.14
C GLY A 132 5.69 34.66 24.94
N CYS A 133 6.26 34.11 23.87
CA CYS A 133 6.11 32.69 23.50
C CYS A 133 7.44 31.92 23.47
N GLY A 134 8.57 32.61 23.26
CA GLY A 134 9.87 31.99 23.07
C GLY A 134 9.99 31.33 21.69
N ARG A 135 10.32 30.04 21.66
CA ARG A 135 10.54 29.30 20.41
C ARG A 135 9.24 28.67 19.90
N ILE A 136 8.90 28.89 18.64
CA ILE A 136 7.71 28.32 17.98
C ILE A 136 8.13 27.43 16.82
N HIS A 137 7.57 26.23 16.75
CA HIS A 137 7.93 25.23 15.74
C HIS A 137 6.74 24.79 14.89
N PHE A 138 6.97 24.69 13.58
CA PHE A 138 6.02 24.25 12.58
C PHE A 138 6.59 23.02 11.86
N VAL A 139 5.83 21.93 11.88
CA VAL A 139 6.16 20.70 11.16
C VAL A 139 5.27 20.65 9.91
N CYS A 140 5.87 20.81 8.74
CA CYS A 140 5.17 21.01 7.48
C CYS A 140 5.13 19.74 6.62
N ASN A 141 6.30 19.15 6.36
CA ASN A 141 6.48 17.93 5.56
C ASN A 141 5.59 17.85 4.31
N SER A 142 5.61 18.89 3.48
CA SER A 142 4.70 18.99 2.32
C SER A 142 5.34 19.70 1.14
N TRP A 143 4.96 19.29 -0.07
CA TRP A 143 5.35 19.95 -1.31
C TRP A 143 4.63 21.29 -1.48
N VAL A 144 5.36 22.34 -1.86
CA VAL A 144 4.83 23.68 -2.16
C VAL A 144 5.10 24.01 -3.62
N TYR A 145 4.06 23.90 -4.44
CA TYR A 145 4.08 24.24 -5.86
C TYR A 145 3.98 25.75 -6.09
N PRO A 146 4.31 26.24 -7.30
CA PRO A 146 4.05 27.62 -7.69
C PRO A 146 2.60 28.03 -7.43
N ALA A 147 2.41 29.25 -6.95
CA ALA A 147 1.14 29.72 -6.42
C ALA A 147 0.01 29.78 -7.47
N GLU A 148 0.34 29.82 -8.75
CA GLU A 148 -0.62 29.73 -9.85
C GLU A 148 -1.39 28.40 -9.91
N HIS A 149 -0.86 27.34 -9.28
CA HIS A 149 -1.52 26.04 -9.19
C HIS A 149 -2.54 25.96 -8.04
N TYR A 150 -2.57 26.95 -7.14
CA TYR A 150 -3.42 26.92 -5.96
C TYR A 150 -4.56 27.94 -6.03
N LYS A 151 -5.77 27.51 -5.68
CA LYS A 151 -6.93 28.41 -5.50
C LYS A 151 -6.75 29.33 -4.28
N THR A 152 -6.07 28.83 -3.24
CA THR A 152 -5.75 29.55 -2.00
C THR A 152 -4.31 29.26 -1.60
N ASP A 153 -3.61 30.25 -1.06
CA ASP A 153 -2.25 30.06 -0.57
C ASP A 153 -2.18 28.98 0.53
N ARG A 154 -1.02 28.35 0.65
CA ARG A 154 -0.81 27.20 1.55
C ARG A 154 -0.69 27.67 2.99
N VAL A 155 -1.45 27.04 3.89
CA VAL A 155 -1.41 27.31 5.33
C VAL A 155 -0.74 26.16 6.09
N PHE A 156 0.08 26.50 7.07
CA PHE A 156 0.75 25.56 7.96
C PHE A 156 0.56 26.00 9.40
N PHE A 157 0.27 25.04 10.28
CA PHE A 157 0.00 25.32 11.70
C PHE A 157 1.21 24.96 12.57
N THR A 158 1.25 25.55 13.77
CA THR A 158 2.23 25.13 14.79
C THR A 158 2.05 23.66 15.14
N ASN A 159 3.07 23.06 15.77
CA ASN A 159 3.02 21.68 16.24
C ASN A 159 2.08 21.43 17.44
N GLN A 160 1.32 22.45 17.88
CA GLN A 160 0.33 22.33 18.93
C GLN A 160 -0.85 21.41 18.52
N THR A 161 -1.58 20.92 19.51
CA THR A 161 -2.67 19.96 19.33
C THR A 161 -3.95 20.51 19.93
N TYR A 162 -5.04 20.49 19.16
CA TYR A 162 -6.32 21.03 19.57
C TYR A 162 -7.49 20.16 19.09
N LEU A 163 -8.43 19.89 19.98
CA LEU A 163 -9.79 19.54 19.55
C LEU A 163 -10.44 20.73 18.82
N PRO A 164 -11.49 20.51 18.01
CA PRO A 164 -12.19 21.61 17.33
C PRO A 164 -12.70 22.68 18.31
N SER A 165 -13.20 22.29 19.48
CA SER A 165 -13.67 23.19 20.55
C SER A 165 -12.56 24.03 21.16
N GLU A 166 -11.35 23.48 21.26
CA GLU A 166 -10.17 24.08 21.89
C GLU A 166 -9.34 24.91 20.90
N THR A 167 -9.64 24.83 19.60
CA THR A 167 -8.90 25.58 18.58
C THR A 167 -9.04 27.08 18.86
N PRO A 168 -7.93 27.83 18.96
CA PRO A 168 -7.96 29.27 19.15
C PRO A 168 -8.89 29.93 18.14
N ARG A 169 -9.80 30.79 18.62
CA ARG A 169 -10.88 31.37 17.81
C ARG A 169 -10.37 31.97 16.48
N PRO A 170 -9.24 32.71 16.44
CA PRO A 170 -8.70 33.26 15.20
C PRO A 170 -8.25 32.21 14.17
N LEU A 171 -7.86 31.00 14.60
CA LEU A 171 -7.40 29.92 13.72
C LEU A 171 -8.52 29.06 13.15
N ARG A 172 -9.75 29.14 13.68
CA ARG A 172 -10.84 28.22 13.33
C ARG A 172 -11.21 28.25 11.85
N LYS A 173 -11.22 29.43 11.21
CA LYS A 173 -11.52 29.51 9.78
C LYS A 173 -10.39 28.98 8.90
N TYR A 174 -9.12 29.18 9.29
CA TYR A 174 -8.00 28.55 8.60
C TYR A 174 -8.04 27.03 8.71
N ARG A 175 -8.34 26.52 9.91
CA ARG A 175 -8.53 25.08 10.17
C ARG A 175 -9.60 24.47 9.26
N GLU A 176 -10.76 25.12 9.15
CA GLU A 176 -11.86 24.64 8.31
C GLU A 176 -11.58 24.82 6.82
N GLY A 177 -11.00 25.96 6.42
CA GLY A 177 -10.63 26.25 5.05
C GLY A 177 -9.65 25.23 4.48
N GLU A 178 -8.66 24.81 5.27
CA GLU A 178 -7.74 23.75 4.85
C GLU A 178 -8.45 22.41 4.67
N LEU A 179 -9.41 22.05 5.54
CA LEU A 179 -10.21 20.84 5.37
C LEU A 179 -11.11 20.91 4.13
N VAL A 180 -11.67 22.07 3.80
CA VAL A 180 -12.41 22.28 2.54
C VAL A 180 -11.50 22.04 1.34
N ASN A 181 -10.27 22.58 1.35
CA ASN A 181 -9.29 22.35 0.29
C ASN A 181 -8.94 20.87 0.13
N LEU A 182 -8.70 20.16 1.24
CA LEU A 182 -8.37 18.73 1.23
C LEU A 182 -9.54 17.86 0.77
N ARG A 183 -10.79 18.29 0.94
CA ARG A 183 -11.97 17.57 0.44
C ARG A 183 -12.19 17.74 -1.05
N GLY A 184 -11.78 18.88 -1.61
CA GLY A 184 -12.11 19.27 -2.99
C GLY A 184 -13.62 19.44 -3.20
N ASP A 185 -14.02 19.53 -4.48
CA ASP A 185 -15.42 19.71 -4.90
C ASP A 185 -16.04 18.44 -5.51
N GLY A 186 -15.28 17.34 -5.58
CA GLY A 186 -15.72 16.05 -6.13
C GLY A 186 -15.74 15.99 -7.67
N THR A 187 -15.27 17.03 -8.35
CA THR A 187 -15.33 17.16 -9.81
C THR A 187 -13.95 17.27 -10.46
N GLY A 188 -13.90 17.12 -11.78
CA GLY A 188 -12.68 17.28 -12.58
C GLY A 188 -11.63 16.17 -12.38
N GLU A 189 -10.63 16.18 -13.26
CA GLU A 189 -9.45 15.33 -13.16
C GLU A 189 -8.43 15.97 -12.22
N LEU A 190 -7.94 15.19 -11.26
CA LEU A 190 -6.97 15.66 -10.28
C LEU A 190 -5.56 15.67 -10.87
N LYS A 191 -4.81 16.72 -10.57
CA LYS A 191 -3.48 17.02 -11.10
C LYS A 191 -2.40 16.77 -10.06
N GLU A 192 -1.15 16.69 -10.51
CA GLU A 192 -0.01 16.32 -9.67
C GLU A 192 0.11 17.15 -8.39
N TRP A 193 -0.14 18.46 -8.46
CA TRP A 193 -0.05 19.40 -7.33
C TRP A 193 -1.26 19.35 -6.38
N ASP A 194 -2.34 18.66 -6.75
CA ASP A 194 -3.56 18.62 -5.95
C ASP A 194 -3.38 17.80 -4.67
N ARG A 195 -4.00 18.28 -3.59
CA ARG A 195 -4.01 17.64 -2.27
C ARG A 195 -5.42 17.15 -1.90
N VAL A 196 -6.21 16.75 -2.90
CA VAL A 196 -7.61 16.39 -2.74
C VAL A 196 -7.74 14.91 -2.41
N TYR A 197 -8.27 14.63 -1.23
CA TYR A 197 -8.63 13.29 -0.77
C TYR A 197 -10.11 13.11 -1.00
N ASP A 198 -10.51 12.19 -1.89
CA ASP A 198 -11.91 11.84 -2.10
C ASP A 198 -12.06 10.37 -2.50
N TYR A 199 -13.29 9.86 -2.50
CA TYR A 199 -13.58 8.45 -2.71
C TYR A 199 -14.02 8.15 -4.14
N ALA A 200 -13.67 6.97 -4.62
CA ALA A 200 -14.27 6.40 -5.82
C ALA A 200 -14.31 4.86 -5.76
N TYR A 201 -15.09 4.25 -6.64
CA TYR A 201 -15.18 2.80 -6.80
C TYR A 201 -13.94 2.25 -7.49
N TYR A 202 -13.67 0.95 -7.39
CA TYR A 202 -12.67 0.28 -8.24
C TYR A 202 -13.27 0.03 -9.62
N ASN A 203 -13.41 1.11 -10.37
CA ASN A 203 -13.84 1.14 -11.77
C ASN A 203 -12.69 1.48 -12.73
N ASP A 204 -11.44 1.48 -12.25
CA ASP A 204 -10.23 1.81 -13.01
C ASP A 204 -9.32 0.60 -13.27
N LEU A 205 -9.82 -0.61 -12.98
CA LEU A 205 -9.09 -1.87 -13.19
C LEU A 205 -9.26 -2.43 -14.60
N GLY A 206 -10.41 -2.20 -15.23
CA GLY A 206 -10.70 -2.64 -16.60
C GLY A 206 -10.06 -1.75 -17.67
N ASN A 207 -9.97 -2.27 -18.89
CA ASN A 207 -9.57 -1.52 -20.08
C ASN A 207 -10.39 -1.93 -21.32
N PRO A 208 -11.71 -1.68 -21.35
CA PRO A 208 -12.58 -2.08 -22.45
C PRO A 208 -12.23 -1.38 -23.77
N ASP A 209 -11.67 -0.16 -23.72
CA ASP A 209 -11.19 0.57 -24.90
C ASP A 209 -10.12 -0.21 -25.67
N ARG A 210 -9.22 -0.90 -24.95
CA ARG A 210 -8.24 -1.82 -25.57
C ARG A 210 -8.93 -3.03 -26.22
N ASP A 211 -9.72 -3.78 -25.46
CA ASP A 211 -10.45 -4.97 -25.91
C ASP A 211 -11.50 -5.36 -24.85
N LEU A 212 -12.66 -5.88 -25.28
CA LEU A 212 -13.71 -6.36 -24.38
C LEU A 212 -13.22 -7.44 -23.39
N LYS A 213 -12.19 -8.24 -23.74
CA LYS A 213 -11.60 -9.22 -22.81
C LYS A 213 -10.94 -8.59 -21.58
N TYR A 214 -10.60 -7.29 -21.64
CA TYR A 214 -10.07 -6.52 -20.51
C TYR A 214 -11.14 -5.73 -19.75
N ALA A 215 -12.43 -5.88 -20.10
CA ALA A 215 -13.51 -5.34 -19.28
C ALA A 215 -13.57 -6.09 -17.93
N ARG A 216 -13.79 -5.35 -16.84
CA ARG A 216 -13.92 -5.91 -15.48
C ARG A 216 -15.14 -5.30 -14.79
N PRO A 217 -15.81 -6.02 -13.88
CA PRO A 217 -16.90 -5.44 -13.11
C PRO A 217 -16.38 -4.30 -12.22
N VAL A 218 -17.22 -3.28 -12.04
CA VAL A 218 -16.95 -2.24 -11.05
C VAL A 218 -17.11 -2.82 -9.66
N LEU A 219 -16.09 -2.67 -8.80
CA LEU A 219 -16.16 -3.12 -7.41
C LEU A 219 -16.46 -1.95 -6.48
N GLY A 220 -17.53 -2.08 -5.70
CA GLY A 220 -18.09 -1.05 -4.84
C GLY A 220 -19.31 -0.36 -5.45
N GLY A 221 -20.27 0.02 -4.59
CA GLY A 221 -21.49 0.72 -5.01
C GLY A 221 -22.66 -0.20 -5.40
N SER A 222 -22.49 -1.52 -5.34
CA SER A 222 -23.56 -2.50 -5.54
C SER A 222 -23.56 -3.57 -4.43
N SER A 223 -24.68 -4.26 -4.25
CA SER A 223 -24.79 -5.43 -3.38
C SER A 223 -24.17 -6.69 -3.99
N GLU A 224 -24.05 -6.74 -5.31
CA GLU A 224 -23.42 -7.86 -6.03
C GLU A 224 -21.91 -7.87 -5.77
N TYR A 225 -21.26 -6.72 -5.94
CA TYR A 225 -19.81 -6.51 -5.74
C TYR A 225 -19.56 -5.38 -4.71
N PRO A 226 -19.83 -5.59 -3.41
CA PRO A 226 -19.46 -4.62 -2.39
C PRO A 226 -17.94 -4.57 -2.24
N TYR A 227 -17.40 -3.38 -2.01
CA TYR A 227 -15.95 -3.22 -1.85
C TYR A 227 -15.60 -1.92 -1.10
N PRO A 228 -14.43 -1.86 -0.42
CA PRO A 228 -13.86 -0.61 0.05
C PRO A 228 -13.74 0.43 -1.08
N ARG A 229 -13.70 1.71 -0.71
CA ARG A 229 -13.43 2.80 -1.66
C ARG A 229 -11.93 3.02 -1.79
N ARG A 230 -11.51 3.49 -2.96
CA ARG A 230 -10.15 3.94 -3.24
C ARG A 230 -10.09 5.47 -3.37
N GLY A 231 -8.89 6.01 -3.47
CA GLY A 231 -8.65 7.42 -3.78
C GLY A 231 -9.17 7.80 -5.18
N ARG A 232 -10.03 8.83 -5.24
CA ARG A 232 -10.52 9.42 -6.50
C ARG A 232 -9.35 9.96 -7.32
N THR A 233 -9.41 9.77 -8.63
CA THR A 233 -8.44 10.31 -9.60
C THR A 233 -9.11 11.23 -10.62
N GLY A 234 -10.36 10.95 -10.99
CA GLY A 234 -11.19 11.85 -11.78
C GLY A 234 -10.84 11.89 -13.27
N ARG A 235 -10.10 10.90 -13.79
CA ARG A 235 -9.89 10.76 -15.24
C ARG A 235 -11.24 10.55 -15.93
N PRO A 236 -11.36 10.91 -17.22
CA PRO A 236 -12.61 10.73 -17.94
C PRO A 236 -13.03 9.25 -17.99
N PRO A 237 -14.31 8.96 -18.18
CA PRO A 237 -14.78 7.60 -18.47
C PRO A 237 -14.12 7.03 -19.73
N SER A 238 -14.09 5.70 -19.81
CA SER A 238 -13.75 4.95 -21.02
C SER A 238 -14.75 5.23 -22.15
N GLU A 239 -14.29 5.20 -23.40
CA GLU A 239 -15.15 5.43 -24.56
C GLU A 239 -16.19 4.33 -24.75
N LYS A 240 -15.83 3.08 -24.45
CA LYS A 240 -16.71 1.91 -24.61
C LYS A 240 -17.57 1.58 -23.39
N ASP A 241 -17.24 2.07 -22.21
CA ASP A 241 -18.03 1.87 -20.99
C ASP A 241 -17.99 3.10 -20.08
N PRO A 242 -19.10 3.87 -19.97
CA PRO A 242 -19.13 5.09 -19.16
C PRO A 242 -19.02 4.83 -17.65
N ASN A 243 -19.17 3.58 -17.19
CA ASN A 243 -18.98 3.23 -15.78
C ASN A 243 -17.51 2.94 -15.43
N THR A 244 -16.66 2.69 -16.44
CA THR A 244 -15.23 2.42 -16.27
C THR A 244 -14.44 3.72 -16.43
N GLU A 245 -13.54 4.01 -15.50
CA GLU A 245 -12.60 5.14 -15.61
C GLU A 245 -11.48 4.78 -16.60
N SER A 246 -11.12 5.72 -17.47
CA SER A 246 -10.07 5.53 -18.47
C SER A 246 -8.71 5.22 -17.81
N ARG A 247 -7.87 4.53 -18.57
CA ARG A 247 -6.54 4.08 -18.13
C ARG A 247 -5.46 5.05 -18.56
N LEU A 248 -4.40 5.16 -17.75
CA LEU A 248 -3.18 5.82 -18.21
C LEU A 248 -2.43 4.89 -19.18
N PRO A 249 -1.73 5.45 -20.19
CA PRO A 249 -0.77 4.69 -20.99
C PRO A 249 0.27 4.03 -20.09
N LEU A 250 0.78 2.85 -20.47
CA LEU A 250 1.72 2.07 -19.64
C LEU A 250 2.95 2.90 -19.21
N VAL A 251 3.50 3.69 -20.13
CA VAL A 251 4.66 4.60 -19.91
C VAL A 251 4.37 5.71 -18.89
N MET A 252 3.11 5.97 -18.58
CA MET A 252 2.65 6.96 -17.60
C MET A 252 2.04 6.31 -16.35
N SER A 253 2.16 4.99 -16.15
CA SER A 253 1.52 4.30 -15.02
C SER A 253 1.98 4.84 -13.66
N LEU A 254 3.24 5.29 -13.57
CA LEU A 254 3.81 5.89 -12.37
C LEU A 254 3.25 7.30 -12.08
N ASN A 255 2.57 7.91 -13.07
CA ASN A 255 1.96 9.23 -12.94
C ASN A 255 0.52 9.18 -12.42
N ILE A 256 0.03 8.01 -12.01
CA ILE A 256 -1.27 7.88 -11.36
C ILE A 256 -1.40 8.87 -10.21
N TYR A 257 -2.55 9.55 -10.17
CA TYR A 257 -2.80 10.56 -9.15
C TYR A 257 -2.95 9.92 -7.78
N VAL A 258 -2.27 10.51 -6.81
CA VAL A 258 -2.56 10.49 -5.38
C VAL A 258 -2.35 11.90 -4.84
N PRO A 259 -2.96 12.29 -3.71
CA PRO A 259 -2.67 13.55 -3.06
C PRO A 259 -1.16 13.77 -2.95
N ARG A 260 -0.68 14.95 -3.34
CA ARG A 260 0.75 15.17 -3.62
C ARG A 260 1.71 14.69 -2.54
N ASP A 261 1.32 14.85 -1.28
CA ASP A 261 2.12 14.51 -0.10
C ASP A 261 2.11 13.01 0.24
N GLU A 262 1.22 12.22 -0.37
CA GLU A 262 1.16 10.75 -0.24
C GLU A 262 2.13 10.03 -1.20
N ARG A 263 2.64 10.72 -2.23
CA ARG A 263 3.60 10.14 -3.18
C ARG A 263 4.89 9.75 -2.46
N PHE A 264 5.44 8.58 -2.83
CA PHE A 264 6.72 8.12 -2.29
C PHE A 264 7.81 9.17 -2.47
N GLY A 265 8.73 9.23 -1.49
CA GLY A 265 10.05 9.79 -1.73
C GLY A 265 10.86 8.95 -2.72
N HIS A 266 11.88 9.56 -3.33
CA HIS A 266 12.63 8.96 -4.45
C HIS A 266 13.34 7.66 -4.12
N LEU A 267 13.87 7.48 -2.89
CA LEU A 267 14.51 6.23 -2.48
C LEU A 267 13.53 5.05 -2.52
N LYS A 268 12.35 5.22 -1.93
CA LYS A 268 11.31 4.18 -1.91
C LYS A 268 10.73 3.92 -3.30
N MET A 269 10.66 4.95 -4.16
CA MET A 269 10.28 4.77 -5.56
C MET A 269 11.34 3.97 -6.33
N SER A 270 12.63 4.28 -6.16
CA SER A 270 13.74 3.54 -6.79
C SER A 270 13.72 2.07 -6.36
N ASP A 271 13.57 1.77 -5.06
CA ASP A 271 13.42 0.39 -4.56
C ASP A 271 12.21 -0.32 -5.20
N PHE A 272 11.05 0.33 -5.21
CA PHE A 272 9.84 -0.21 -5.83
C PHE A 272 10.05 -0.52 -7.31
N LEU A 273 10.64 0.40 -8.07
CA LEU A 273 10.92 0.24 -9.50
C LEU A 273 11.93 -0.88 -9.75
N ALA A 274 12.98 -0.99 -8.94
CA ALA A 274 13.99 -2.04 -9.05
C ALA A 274 13.37 -3.43 -8.83
N TYR A 275 12.52 -3.60 -7.80
CA TYR A 275 11.84 -4.87 -7.56
C TYR A 275 10.75 -5.17 -8.59
N ALA A 276 9.92 -4.19 -8.96
CA ALA A 276 8.90 -4.36 -9.99
C ALA A 276 9.52 -4.76 -11.34
N LEU A 277 10.69 -4.20 -11.67
CA LEU A 277 11.45 -4.54 -12.88
C LEU A 277 11.95 -5.99 -12.85
N LYS A 278 12.55 -6.41 -11.74
CA LYS A 278 13.00 -7.80 -11.56
C LYS A 278 11.85 -8.78 -11.70
N SER A 279 10.68 -8.45 -11.15
CA SER A 279 9.46 -9.25 -11.32
C SER A 279 8.95 -9.26 -12.77
N ILE A 280 8.95 -8.12 -13.48
CA ILE A 280 8.50 -8.01 -14.89
C ILE A 280 9.34 -8.87 -15.84
N VAL A 281 10.65 -8.97 -15.62
CA VAL A 281 11.52 -9.82 -16.45
C VAL A 281 11.13 -11.30 -16.36
N GLN A 282 10.59 -11.75 -15.21
CA GLN A 282 10.09 -13.12 -15.08
C GLN A 282 8.87 -13.40 -15.99
N PHE A 283 8.06 -12.39 -16.30
CA PHE A 283 6.90 -12.54 -17.20
C PHE A 283 7.31 -12.69 -18.67
N LEU A 284 8.51 -12.24 -19.01
CA LEU A 284 9.04 -12.28 -20.36
C LEU A 284 9.92 -13.54 -20.58
N LEU A 285 10.17 -14.38 -19.54
CA LEU A 285 10.89 -15.68 -19.69
C LEU A 285 10.38 -16.54 -20.85
N PRO A 286 9.07 -16.68 -21.06
CA PRO A 286 8.56 -17.46 -22.19
C PRO A 286 8.89 -16.89 -23.58
N GLU A 287 9.29 -15.62 -23.67
CA GLU A 287 9.84 -15.02 -24.89
C GLU A 287 11.38 -15.10 -24.94
N PHE A 288 12.04 -15.32 -23.80
CA PHE A 288 13.51 -15.42 -23.66
C PHE A 288 14.07 -16.81 -23.99
N GLU A 289 13.32 -17.89 -23.78
CA GLU A 289 13.81 -19.28 -23.86
C GLU A 289 13.56 -19.99 -25.21
N ALA A 290 12.99 -19.30 -26.20
CA ALA A 290 12.75 -19.86 -27.54
C ALA A 290 14.03 -20.21 -28.35
N LEU A 291 15.23 -20.14 -27.75
CA LEU A 291 16.51 -20.29 -28.44
C LEU A 291 17.36 -21.50 -28.04
N CYS A 292 17.14 -22.17 -26.90
CA CYS A 292 17.97 -23.32 -26.48
C CYS A 292 17.27 -24.22 -25.42
N ASP A 293 16.16 -24.90 -25.71
CA ASP A 293 15.77 -26.08 -24.90
C ASP A 293 14.81 -27.07 -25.59
N ILE A 294 14.74 -28.29 -25.05
CA ILE A 294 13.94 -29.43 -25.53
C ILE A 294 12.46 -29.31 -25.06
N THR A 295 12.20 -28.46 -24.05
CA THR A 295 10.89 -28.05 -23.50
C THR A 295 10.87 -26.52 -23.40
N PRO A 296 10.56 -25.79 -24.49
CA PRO A 296 10.64 -24.33 -24.48
C PRO A 296 9.70 -23.73 -23.42
N ASN A 297 10.25 -22.90 -22.51
CA ASN A 297 9.53 -22.08 -21.53
C ASN A 297 9.04 -22.79 -20.24
N GLU A 298 9.67 -23.90 -19.82
CA GLU A 298 9.35 -24.60 -18.55
C GLU A 298 10.64 -24.90 -17.75
N PHE A 299 10.50 -25.04 -16.42
CA PHE A 299 11.59 -25.57 -15.58
C PHE A 299 11.54 -27.10 -15.60
N ASP A 300 12.65 -27.74 -15.96
CA ASP A 300 12.77 -29.20 -16.03
C ASP A 300 13.20 -29.81 -14.68
N SER A 301 13.80 -29.01 -13.81
CA SER A 301 14.29 -29.44 -12.51
C SER A 301 14.13 -28.39 -11.42
N PHE A 302 14.16 -28.82 -10.15
CA PHE A 302 14.26 -27.87 -9.03
C PHE A 302 15.58 -27.08 -9.04
N GLN A 303 16.64 -27.60 -9.67
CA GLN A 303 17.91 -26.87 -9.78
C GLN A 303 17.74 -25.63 -10.66
N ASP A 304 16.95 -25.71 -11.73
CA ASP A 304 16.70 -24.58 -12.64
C ASP A 304 16.07 -23.40 -11.88
N VAL A 305 15.19 -23.70 -10.91
CA VAL A 305 14.60 -22.70 -10.02
C VAL A 305 15.63 -22.14 -9.03
N LEU A 306 16.55 -22.97 -8.51
CA LEU A 306 17.61 -22.53 -7.60
C LEU A 306 18.65 -21.63 -8.31
N ASP A 307 18.91 -21.88 -9.58
CA ASP A 307 19.86 -21.12 -10.40
C ASP A 307 19.45 -19.66 -10.57
N LEU A 308 18.16 -19.32 -10.45
CA LEU A 308 17.66 -17.95 -10.37
C LEU A 308 18.30 -17.12 -9.23
N TYR A 309 18.71 -17.79 -8.15
CA TYR A 309 19.30 -17.18 -6.96
C TYR A 309 20.82 -17.36 -6.88
N GLU A 310 21.38 -18.36 -7.55
CA GLU A 310 22.80 -18.70 -7.48
C GLU A 310 23.60 -18.05 -8.62
N GLY A 311 23.21 -18.32 -9.86
CA GLY A 311 23.87 -17.88 -11.08
C GLY A 311 23.20 -16.70 -11.79
N GLY A 312 21.90 -16.48 -11.53
CA GLY A 312 21.08 -15.51 -12.27
C GLY A 312 20.83 -15.93 -13.72
N ILE A 313 19.95 -15.23 -14.42
CA ILE A 313 19.65 -15.51 -15.84
C ILE A 313 20.61 -14.72 -16.74
N LYS A 314 21.27 -15.40 -17.67
CA LYS A 314 22.06 -14.75 -18.74
C LYS A 314 21.12 -14.09 -19.73
N VAL A 315 21.26 -12.78 -19.92
CA VAL A 315 20.45 -12.04 -20.90
C VAL A 315 20.97 -12.35 -22.32
N PRO A 316 20.10 -12.74 -23.27
CA PRO A 316 20.51 -12.87 -24.65
C PRO A 316 20.96 -11.51 -25.22
N GLU A 317 22.13 -11.43 -25.86
CA GLU A 317 22.52 -10.25 -26.64
C GLU A 317 21.67 -10.16 -27.92
N GLY A 318 21.19 -8.96 -28.29
CA GLY A 318 20.50 -8.72 -29.57
C GLY A 318 19.14 -7.99 -29.49
N PRO A 319 18.29 -8.08 -30.54
CA PRO A 319 17.03 -7.31 -30.71
C PRO A 319 16.00 -7.47 -29.57
N LEU A 320 16.19 -8.49 -28.73
CA LEU A 320 15.35 -8.77 -27.58
C LEU A 320 15.60 -7.76 -26.43
N LEU A 321 16.85 -7.37 -26.19
CA LEU A 321 17.19 -6.33 -25.21
C LEU A 321 16.60 -4.97 -25.62
N ASP A 322 16.52 -4.71 -26.92
CA ASP A 322 15.93 -3.49 -27.46
C ASP A 322 14.41 -3.47 -27.26
N LYS A 323 13.71 -4.60 -27.45
CA LYS A 323 12.28 -4.72 -27.12
C LYS A 323 11.98 -4.54 -25.62
N ILE A 324 12.86 -5.01 -24.74
CA ILE A 324 12.74 -4.78 -23.28
C ILE A 324 12.87 -3.29 -22.99
N LYS A 325 13.87 -2.62 -23.60
CA LYS A 325 14.08 -1.18 -23.46
C LYS A 325 12.90 -0.35 -23.99
N GLU A 326 12.23 -0.82 -25.03
CA GLU A 326 11.08 -0.16 -25.64
C GLU A 326 9.80 -0.27 -24.81
N ASN A 327 9.64 -1.34 -24.01
CA ASN A 327 8.40 -1.63 -23.27
C ASN A 327 8.45 -1.27 -21.78
N ILE A 328 9.60 -0.84 -21.27
CA ILE A 328 9.81 -0.54 -19.86
C ILE A 328 10.00 0.97 -19.69
N PRO A 329 9.34 1.60 -18.69
CA PRO A 329 9.55 3.01 -18.37
C PRO A 329 11.04 3.34 -18.17
N LEU A 330 11.47 4.49 -18.69
CA LEU A 330 12.88 4.90 -18.71
C LEU A 330 13.49 4.93 -17.30
N GLU A 331 12.69 5.26 -16.29
CA GLU A 331 13.06 5.30 -14.88
C GLU A 331 13.40 3.90 -14.33
N MET A 332 12.64 2.87 -14.74
CA MET A 332 12.95 1.48 -14.38
C MET A 332 14.22 1.01 -15.10
N LEU A 333 14.39 1.40 -16.37
CA LEU A 333 15.58 1.04 -17.15
C LEU A 333 16.87 1.59 -16.54
N LYS A 334 16.83 2.79 -15.95
CA LYS A 334 17.98 3.40 -15.28
C LYS A 334 18.44 2.58 -14.08
N GLU A 335 17.52 1.99 -13.32
CA GLU A 335 17.86 1.09 -12.21
C GLU A 335 18.50 -0.23 -12.70
N LEU A 336 18.06 -0.74 -13.86
CA LEU A 336 18.65 -1.93 -14.50
C LEU A 336 20.15 -1.77 -14.78
N VAL A 337 20.55 -0.58 -15.23
CA VAL A 337 21.95 -0.27 -15.60
C VAL A 337 22.84 -0.07 -14.37
N ARG A 338 22.26 0.17 -13.20
CA ARG A 338 23.01 0.33 -11.93
C ARG A 338 23.38 -1.00 -11.28
N THR A 339 22.66 -2.06 -11.59
CA THR A 339 22.97 -3.43 -11.13
C THR A 339 24.07 -4.06 -11.99
N ASP A 340 25.12 -4.53 -11.30
CA ASP A 340 26.31 -5.27 -11.72
C ASP A 340 26.21 -5.87 -13.14
N GLY A 341 26.82 -5.19 -14.11
CA GLY A 341 26.63 -5.38 -15.56
C GLY A 341 27.03 -6.72 -16.19
N GLU A 342 27.19 -7.80 -15.42
CA GLU A 342 27.42 -9.16 -15.94
C GLU A 342 26.27 -10.14 -15.64
N TYR A 343 25.40 -9.87 -14.65
CA TYR A 343 24.28 -10.74 -14.27
C TYR A 343 23.05 -9.91 -13.85
N LEU A 344 22.31 -9.43 -14.85
CA LEU A 344 21.19 -8.50 -14.68
C LEU A 344 20.03 -9.03 -13.78
N PHE A 345 19.96 -10.33 -13.48
CA PHE A 345 18.80 -10.96 -12.85
C PHE A 345 19.11 -11.98 -11.74
N LYS A 346 20.20 -11.82 -10.98
CA LYS A 346 20.39 -12.62 -9.76
C LYS A 346 19.44 -12.16 -8.65
N PHE A 347 18.52 -13.03 -8.24
CA PHE A 347 17.62 -12.76 -7.13
C PHE A 347 18.32 -13.01 -5.77
N PRO A 348 17.96 -12.27 -4.71
CA PRO A 348 18.44 -12.61 -3.37
C PRO A 348 17.91 -13.98 -2.97
N MET A 349 18.77 -14.82 -2.39
CA MET A 349 18.38 -16.15 -1.88
C MET A 349 17.26 -16.01 -0.83
N PRO A 350 16.09 -16.63 -1.03
CA PRO A 350 15.00 -16.62 -0.07
C PRO A 350 15.41 -17.27 1.26
N GLN A 351 14.98 -16.69 2.39
CA GLN A 351 15.36 -17.18 3.72
C GLN A 351 14.95 -18.65 3.94
N VAL A 352 13.79 -19.05 3.41
CA VAL A 352 13.24 -20.41 3.57
C VAL A 352 14.13 -21.51 2.95
N ILE A 353 14.96 -21.18 1.95
CA ILE A 353 15.89 -22.12 1.31
C ILE A 353 17.37 -21.81 1.58
N LYS A 354 17.65 -20.80 2.40
CA LYS A 354 19.02 -20.31 2.62
C LYS A 354 19.88 -21.33 3.36
N GLU A 355 19.33 -21.95 4.40
CA GLU A 355 20.05 -22.93 5.23
C GLU A 355 19.85 -24.37 4.71
N ASP A 356 18.64 -24.70 4.24
CA ASP A 356 18.31 -26.01 3.65
C ASP A 356 17.42 -25.82 2.42
N LYS A 357 17.95 -26.16 1.25
CA LYS A 357 17.26 -26.00 -0.06
C LYS A 357 16.09 -26.98 -0.27
N SER A 358 15.91 -27.93 0.63
CA SER A 358 14.92 -29.01 0.53
C SER A 358 13.88 -29.02 1.65
N ALA A 359 14.12 -28.31 2.76
CA ALA A 359 13.25 -28.29 3.94
C ALA A 359 11.80 -27.90 3.63
N TRP A 360 11.57 -27.02 2.66
CA TRP A 360 10.23 -26.61 2.19
C TRP A 360 9.35 -27.78 1.74
N ARG A 361 9.95 -28.94 1.40
CA ARG A 361 9.23 -30.15 0.96
C ARG A 361 8.71 -30.99 2.12
N THR A 362 9.17 -30.75 3.35
CA THR A 362 8.79 -31.55 4.51
C THR A 362 7.32 -31.31 4.91
N ASP A 363 6.72 -32.25 5.63
CA ASP A 363 5.38 -32.08 6.17
C ASP A 363 5.38 -31.11 7.37
N GLU A 364 6.48 -31.12 8.12
CA GLU A 364 6.76 -30.22 9.22
C GLU A 364 6.74 -28.76 8.75
N GLU A 365 7.51 -28.41 7.71
CA GLU A 365 7.57 -27.02 7.23
C GLU A 365 6.24 -26.58 6.61
N PHE A 366 5.61 -27.45 5.82
CA PHE A 366 4.28 -27.18 5.24
C PHE A 366 3.23 -26.84 6.31
N ALA A 367 3.24 -27.55 7.45
CA ALA A 367 2.32 -27.26 8.55
C ALA A 367 2.77 -26.07 9.41
N ARG A 368 4.08 -25.88 9.61
CA ARG A 368 4.65 -24.77 10.41
C ARG A 368 4.35 -23.42 9.77
N GLU A 369 4.42 -23.31 8.45
CA GLU A 369 4.13 -22.06 7.73
C GLU A 369 2.69 -21.56 7.93
N MET A 370 1.75 -22.45 8.27
CA MET A 370 0.38 -22.04 8.61
C MET A 370 0.28 -21.27 9.94
N LEU A 371 1.34 -21.28 10.77
CA LEU A 371 1.42 -20.55 12.04
C LEU A 371 2.46 -19.43 12.03
N ALA A 372 3.51 -19.59 11.22
CA ALA A 372 4.69 -18.74 11.25
C ALA A 372 5.34 -18.57 9.87
N GLY A 373 4.55 -18.72 8.81
CA GLY A 373 4.94 -18.47 7.43
C GLY A 373 4.27 -17.20 6.88
N LEU A 374 3.99 -17.20 5.59
CA LEU A 374 3.45 -16.03 4.88
C LEU A 374 2.00 -15.70 5.27
N ASN A 375 1.17 -16.71 5.57
CA ASN A 375 -0.27 -16.54 5.82
C ASN A 375 -0.75 -17.18 7.13
N PRO A 376 -0.26 -16.72 8.30
CA PRO A 376 -0.50 -17.34 9.60
C PRO A 376 -1.88 -17.03 10.21
N VAL A 377 -2.79 -16.43 9.43
CA VAL A 377 -4.05 -15.85 9.92
C VAL A 377 -5.31 -16.61 9.48
N VAL A 378 -5.15 -17.76 8.80
CA VAL A 378 -6.29 -18.50 8.23
C VAL A 378 -6.64 -19.77 9.00
N ILE A 379 -5.63 -20.50 9.51
CA ILE A 379 -5.82 -21.78 10.22
C ILE A 379 -6.82 -21.64 11.38
N ARG A 380 -7.66 -22.67 11.57
CA ARG A 380 -8.72 -22.71 12.59
C ARG A 380 -8.71 -24.01 13.35
N LEU A 381 -9.21 -24.00 14.57
CA LEU A 381 -9.50 -25.23 15.30
C LEU A 381 -10.69 -25.95 14.66
N LEU A 382 -10.57 -27.25 14.42
CA LEU A 382 -11.63 -28.08 13.84
C LEU A 382 -12.77 -28.26 14.85
N GLN A 383 -13.96 -27.77 14.50
CA GLN A 383 -15.14 -27.81 15.40
C GLN A 383 -15.98 -29.09 15.24
N GLU A 384 -16.02 -29.68 14.06
CA GLU A 384 -16.76 -30.92 13.78
C GLU A 384 -16.02 -31.79 12.77
N PHE A 385 -16.22 -33.11 12.86
CA PHE A 385 -15.63 -34.10 11.94
C PHE A 385 -16.72 -35.04 11.41
N PRO A 386 -16.79 -35.29 10.08
CA PRO A 386 -16.00 -34.65 9.03
C PRO A 386 -16.34 -33.15 8.88
N PRO A 387 -15.43 -32.32 8.32
CA PRO A 387 -15.71 -30.90 8.06
C PRO A 387 -16.96 -30.70 7.19
N LYS A 388 -17.77 -29.70 7.50
CA LYS A 388 -18.95 -29.31 6.71
C LYS A 388 -18.75 -27.98 6.00
N SER A 389 -19.40 -27.86 4.84
CA SER A 389 -19.45 -26.60 4.09
C SER A 389 -20.62 -25.74 4.55
N LYS A 390 -20.45 -24.43 4.43
CA LYS A 390 -21.49 -23.40 4.65
C LYS A 390 -22.14 -22.93 3.35
N LEU A 391 -21.70 -23.45 2.19
CA LEU A 391 -22.31 -23.14 0.91
C LEU A 391 -23.77 -23.60 0.89
N ASP A 392 -24.63 -22.83 0.23
CA ASP A 392 -26.06 -23.15 0.09
C ASP A 392 -26.25 -24.49 -0.64
N PRO A 393 -26.79 -25.53 0.03
CA PRO A 393 -27.00 -26.84 -0.57
C PRO A 393 -27.98 -26.83 -1.75
N GLU A 394 -28.90 -25.86 -1.83
CA GLU A 394 -29.83 -25.75 -2.96
C GLU A 394 -29.12 -25.25 -4.23
N VAL A 395 -28.04 -24.47 -4.06
CA VAL A 395 -27.25 -23.92 -5.17
C VAL A 395 -26.09 -24.85 -5.54
N TYR A 396 -25.40 -25.39 -4.54
CA TYR A 396 -24.14 -26.13 -4.71
C TYR A 396 -24.25 -27.63 -4.39
N GLY A 397 -25.42 -28.15 -4.00
CA GLY A 397 -25.56 -29.55 -3.60
C GLY A 397 -24.78 -29.91 -2.34
N ASN A 398 -24.47 -31.20 -2.17
CA ASN A 398 -23.67 -31.66 -1.03
C ASN A 398 -22.20 -31.25 -1.17
N GLN A 399 -21.75 -30.37 -0.29
CA GLN A 399 -20.40 -29.81 -0.25
C GLN A 399 -19.60 -30.27 1.00
N ASN A 400 -20.15 -31.21 1.77
CA ASN A 400 -19.48 -31.75 2.96
C ASN A 400 -18.24 -32.56 2.60
N SER A 401 -17.27 -32.58 3.50
CA SER A 401 -16.01 -33.27 3.29
C SER A 401 -16.19 -34.80 3.21
N SER A 402 -15.41 -35.42 2.35
CA SER A 402 -15.27 -36.86 2.19
C SER A 402 -14.10 -37.45 3.01
N ILE A 403 -13.43 -36.65 3.84
CA ILE A 403 -12.40 -37.18 4.74
C ILE A 403 -13.06 -38.07 5.80
N THR A 404 -12.85 -39.38 5.69
CA THR A 404 -13.35 -40.37 6.63
C THR A 404 -12.40 -40.60 7.82
N LYS A 405 -12.90 -41.31 8.83
CA LYS A 405 -12.15 -41.71 10.01
C LYS A 405 -10.91 -42.55 9.67
N GLU A 406 -11.04 -43.43 8.68
CA GLU A 406 -9.98 -44.35 8.25
C GLU A 406 -8.76 -43.59 7.73
N HIS A 407 -8.94 -42.42 7.11
CA HIS A 407 -7.82 -41.62 6.61
C HIS A 407 -6.92 -41.07 7.72
N ILE A 408 -7.47 -40.77 8.91
CA ILE A 408 -6.73 -40.00 9.93
C ILE A 408 -6.51 -40.73 11.26
N GLN A 409 -7.33 -41.73 11.59
CA GLN A 409 -7.37 -42.32 12.94
C GLN A 409 -6.02 -42.89 13.43
N ASN A 410 -5.17 -43.35 12.50
CA ASN A 410 -3.88 -43.98 12.83
C ASN A 410 -2.74 -42.96 13.02
N HIS A 411 -3.01 -41.66 12.83
CA HIS A 411 -1.99 -40.60 12.82
C HIS A 411 -2.19 -39.55 13.92
N LEU A 412 -2.90 -39.91 14.99
CA LEU A 412 -3.30 -39.01 16.09
C LEU A 412 -2.59 -39.33 17.42
N ASP A 413 -1.35 -39.83 17.39
CA ASP A 413 -0.56 -40.21 18.57
C ASP A 413 -1.33 -41.11 19.56
N GLY A 414 -2.08 -42.09 19.02
CA GLY A 414 -2.90 -43.02 19.82
C GLY A 414 -4.23 -42.45 20.34
N LEU A 415 -4.57 -41.20 20.03
CA LEU A 415 -5.88 -40.63 20.35
C LEU A 415 -6.95 -41.05 19.34
N THR A 416 -8.19 -41.20 19.81
CA THR A 416 -9.36 -41.23 18.93
C THR A 416 -9.68 -39.81 18.45
N ILE A 417 -10.33 -39.66 17.28
CA ILE A 417 -10.78 -38.35 16.76
C ILE A 417 -11.53 -37.52 17.81
N ASN A 418 -12.51 -38.10 18.50
CA ASN A 418 -13.28 -37.39 19.52
C ASN A 418 -12.40 -36.83 20.66
N LYS A 419 -11.46 -37.65 21.16
CA LYS A 419 -10.49 -37.20 22.17
C LYS A 419 -9.52 -36.15 21.64
N ALA A 420 -9.12 -36.24 20.37
CA ALA A 420 -8.26 -35.23 19.75
C ALA A 420 -9.00 -33.88 19.60
N MET A 421 -10.28 -33.90 19.22
CA MET A 421 -11.14 -32.71 19.19
C MET A 421 -11.38 -32.13 20.60
N GLU A 422 -11.72 -32.96 21.58
CA GLU A 422 -11.93 -32.54 22.97
C GLU A 422 -10.69 -31.87 23.57
N LYS A 423 -9.51 -32.43 23.26
CA LYS A 423 -8.21 -31.85 23.62
C LYS A 423 -7.77 -30.68 22.73
N LYS A 424 -8.59 -30.25 21.77
CA LYS A 424 -8.30 -29.16 20.82
C LYS A 424 -7.01 -29.36 20.02
N ARG A 425 -6.72 -30.62 19.64
CA ARG A 425 -5.52 -30.99 18.88
C ARG A 425 -5.76 -31.15 17.39
N LEU A 426 -6.98 -30.94 16.88
CA LEU A 426 -7.28 -30.99 15.45
C LEU A 426 -7.55 -29.60 14.88
N PHE A 427 -6.84 -29.27 13.82
CA PHE A 427 -6.93 -27.99 13.12
C PHE A 427 -7.26 -28.21 11.65
N ILE A 428 -7.72 -27.14 11.00
CA ILE A 428 -8.04 -27.14 9.59
C ILE A 428 -7.59 -25.84 8.93
N LEU A 429 -7.00 -25.95 7.75
CA LEU A 429 -6.89 -24.88 6.77
C LEU A 429 -7.96 -25.14 5.70
N ASP A 430 -9.04 -24.36 5.74
CA ASP A 430 -10.23 -24.57 4.91
C ASP A 430 -10.40 -23.44 3.88
N HIS A 431 -10.02 -23.75 2.64
CA HIS A 431 -10.16 -22.86 1.49
C HIS A 431 -11.34 -23.24 0.60
N HIS A 432 -12.08 -24.28 0.96
CA HIS A 432 -13.07 -24.89 0.08
C HIS A 432 -14.19 -23.92 -0.28
N ASP A 433 -14.86 -23.35 0.72
CA ASP A 433 -16.05 -22.53 0.50
C ASP A 433 -15.76 -21.21 -0.21
N VAL A 434 -14.51 -20.74 -0.11
CA VAL A 434 -14.06 -19.51 -0.77
C VAL A 434 -13.88 -19.74 -2.27
N PHE A 435 -13.25 -20.86 -2.65
CA PHE A 435 -12.91 -21.11 -4.05
C PHE A 435 -13.95 -21.91 -4.82
N MET A 436 -14.71 -22.79 -4.18
CA MET A 436 -15.69 -23.67 -4.86
C MET A 436 -16.69 -22.89 -5.75
N PRO A 437 -17.28 -21.75 -5.32
CA PRO A 437 -18.18 -20.96 -6.16
C PRO A 437 -17.55 -20.43 -7.47
N TYR A 438 -16.23 -20.28 -7.50
CA TYR A 438 -15.48 -19.74 -8.62
C TYR A 438 -14.78 -20.82 -9.45
N LEU A 439 -14.66 -22.04 -8.92
CA LEU A 439 -13.74 -23.05 -9.40
C LEU A 439 -14.02 -23.47 -10.85
N ARG A 440 -15.29 -23.57 -11.25
CA ARG A 440 -15.68 -23.86 -12.64
C ARG A 440 -15.20 -22.79 -13.62
N ARG A 441 -15.33 -21.51 -13.24
CA ARG A 441 -14.93 -20.36 -14.08
C ARG A 441 -13.40 -20.27 -14.16
N ILE A 442 -12.73 -20.43 -13.03
CA ILE A 442 -11.26 -20.44 -12.95
C ILE A 442 -10.69 -21.55 -13.83
N ASN A 443 -11.20 -22.78 -13.69
CA ASN A 443 -10.73 -23.93 -14.45
C ASN A 443 -11.09 -23.87 -15.95
N SER A 444 -11.94 -22.94 -16.38
CA SER A 444 -12.17 -22.66 -17.81
C SER A 444 -11.09 -21.74 -18.42
N THR A 445 -10.18 -21.20 -17.62
CA THR A 445 -9.02 -20.42 -18.10
C THR A 445 -7.83 -21.36 -18.40
N SER A 446 -6.65 -20.80 -18.66
CA SER A 446 -5.42 -21.57 -18.74
C SER A 446 -5.02 -22.21 -17.40
N THR A 447 -5.55 -21.72 -16.27
CA THR A 447 -5.24 -22.26 -14.94
C THR A 447 -6.10 -23.50 -14.62
N LYS A 448 -5.57 -24.36 -13.75
CA LYS A 448 -6.30 -25.52 -13.18
C LYS A 448 -5.99 -25.62 -11.70
N THR A 449 -7.03 -25.68 -10.89
CA THR A 449 -6.90 -25.77 -9.44
C THR A 449 -8.04 -26.59 -8.84
N TYR A 450 -7.97 -26.78 -7.53
CA TYR A 450 -8.98 -27.42 -6.69
C TYR A 450 -9.41 -26.46 -5.59
N ALA A 451 -10.52 -26.76 -4.91
CA ALA A 451 -10.82 -26.18 -3.61
C ALA A 451 -10.27 -27.13 -2.53
N SER A 452 -9.29 -26.68 -1.75
CA SER A 452 -8.57 -27.53 -0.79
C SER A 452 -9.08 -27.43 0.64
N ARG A 453 -9.10 -28.55 1.36
CA ARG A 453 -9.11 -28.60 2.83
C ARG A 453 -7.93 -29.39 3.34
N THR A 454 -7.21 -28.86 4.32
CA THR A 454 -6.09 -29.56 4.96
C THR A 454 -6.38 -29.77 6.44
N LEU A 455 -6.41 -31.03 6.89
CA LEU A 455 -6.51 -31.35 8.32
C LEU A 455 -5.12 -31.47 8.93
N LEU A 456 -4.97 -30.93 10.14
CA LEU A 456 -3.72 -30.95 10.88
C LEU A 456 -3.94 -31.45 12.31
N PHE A 457 -2.90 -32.05 12.87
CA PHE A 457 -2.85 -32.50 14.24
C PHE A 457 -1.72 -31.81 14.99
N LEU A 458 -2.03 -31.28 16.17
CA LEU A 458 -1.03 -30.75 17.11
C LEU A 458 -0.43 -31.91 17.88
N LYS A 459 0.88 -32.16 17.73
CA LYS A 459 1.63 -33.19 18.46
C LYS A 459 1.92 -32.76 19.90
N ASP A 460 2.35 -33.71 20.74
CA ASP A 460 2.72 -33.42 22.14
C ASP A 460 4.02 -32.60 22.25
N ASP A 461 4.85 -32.60 21.20
CA ASP A 461 6.04 -31.75 21.08
C ASP A 461 5.70 -30.28 20.71
N GLY A 462 4.43 -29.97 20.48
CA GLY A 462 3.95 -28.63 20.13
C GLY A 462 3.99 -28.30 18.64
N THR A 463 4.43 -29.20 17.76
CA THR A 463 4.44 -28.97 16.31
C THR A 463 3.18 -29.51 15.63
N LEU A 464 2.80 -28.89 14.50
CA LEU A 464 1.69 -29.37 13.68
C LEU A 464 2.15 -30.43 12.68
N LYS A 465 1.28 -31.40 12.44
CA LYS A 465 1.46 -32.46 11.45
C LYS A 465 0.26 -32.49 10.50
N PRO A 466 0.44 -32.45 9.17
CA PRO A 466 -0.66 -32.62 8.23
C PRO A 466 -1.16 -34.08 8.28
N LEU A 467 -2.47 -34.27 8.25
CA LEU A 467 -3.14 -35.57 8.32
C LEU A 467 -3.73 -36.00 6.97
N ALA A 468 -4.37 -35.05 6.29
CA ALA A 468 -5.03 -35.30 5.02
C ALA A 468 -5.22 -33.97 4.27
N ILE A 469 -5.21 -34.05 2.93
CA ILE A 469 -5.60 -32.98 2.03
C ILE A 469 -6.76 -33.49 1.17
N GLU A 470 -7.88 -32.81 1.24
CA GLU A 470 -9.01 -33.00 0.33
C GLU A 470 -8.91 -31.98 -0.80
N LEU A 471 -8.90 -32.47 -2.04
CA LEU A 471 -8.96 -31.69 -3.27
C LEU A 471 -10.33 -31.87 -3.92
N SER A 472 -11.11 -30.80 -3.94
CA SER A 472 -12.50 -30.81 -4.37
C SER A 472 -12.66 -30.10 -5.72
N LEU A 473 -13.49 -30.66 -6.60
CA LEU A 473 -13.93 -30.04 -7.85
C LEU A 473 -15.46 -29.90 -7.88
N PRO A 474 -16.01 -28.89 -8.59
CA PRO A 474 -17.44 -28.87 -8.83
C PRO A 474 -17.84 -30.07 -9.70
N HIS A 475 -19.01 -30.65 -9.43
CA HIS A 475 -19.47 -31.82 -10.17
C HIS A 475 -19.57 -31.53 -11.69
N PRO A 476 -19.13 -32.42 -12.60
CA PRO A 476 -19.11 -32.16 -14.05
C PRO A 476 -20.47 -31.77 -14.63
N ASN A 477 -21.56 -32.35 -14.09
CA ASN A 477 -22.94 -32.08 -14.54
C ASN A 477 -23.54 -30.76 -14.03
N GLY A 478 -22.81 -29.98 -13.24
CA GLY A 478 -23.26 -28.68 -12.72
C GLY A 478 -23.10 -28.56 -11.20
N ASP A 479 -23.03 -27.32 -10.71
CA ASP A 479 -22.66 -27.04 -9.31
C ASP A 479 -23.67 -27.59 -8.29
N LYS A 480 -24.96 -27.60 -8.63
CA LYS A 480 -26.05 -28.17 -7.78
C LYS A 480 -25.91 -29.65 -7.43
N PHE A 481 -25.00 -30.38 -8.09
CA PHE A 481 -24.79 -31.81 -7.86
C PHE A 481 -23.70 -32.09 -6.80
N GLY A 482 -23.16 -31.07 -6.13
CA GLY A 482 -22.17 -31.24 -5.07
C GLY A 482 -20.74 -31.16 -5.56
N ALA A 483 -19.82 -31.48 -4.66
CA ALA A 483 -18.39 -31.60 -4.97
C ALA A 483 -18.00 -33.05 -5.31
N VAL A 484 -16.99 -33.18 -6.17
CA VAL A 484 -16.25 -34.44 -6.37
C VAL A 484 -14.93 -34.30 -5.64
N ASN A 485 -14.82 -35.02 -4.52
CA ASN A 485 -13.70 -34.91 -3.59
C ASN A 485 -12.72 -36.06 -3.80
N LYS A 486 -11.42 -35.76 -3.75
CA LYS A 486 -10.35 -36.76 -3.59
C LYS A 486 -9.55 -36.45 -2.34
N VAL A 487 -9.32 -37.46 -1.51
CA VAL A 487 -8.57 -37.32 -0.26
C VAL A 487 -7.20 -37.97 -0.43
N TYR A 488 -6.17 -37.24 -0.04
CA TYR A 488 -4.77 -37.66 -0.05
C TYR A 488 -4.24 -37.63 1.38
N THR A 489 -3.46 -38.64 1.74
CA THR A 489 -2.82 -38.77 3.07
C THR A 489 -1.30 -38.79 2.91
N PRO A 490 -0.53 -38.41 3.96
CA PRO A 490 0.92 -38.44 3.93
C PRO A 490 1.50 -39.78 3.44
N ALA A 491 2.48 -39.70 2.56
CA ALA A 491 3.30 -40.80 2.08
C ALA A 491 4.72 -40.28 1.80
N GLU A 492 5.74 -41.07 2.14
CA GLU A 492 7.15 -40.67 1.98
C GLU A 492 7.76 -41.22 0.68
N ASP A 493 7.39 -42.45 0.32
CA ASP A 493 8.03 -43.18 -0.77
C ASP A 493 7.12 -43.35 -2.00
N GLY A 494 7.75 -43.69 -3.13
CA GLY A 494 7.05 -44.14 -4.33
C GLY A 494 6.22 -43.06 -5.03
N VAL A 495 5.25 -43.52 -5.81
CA VAL A 495 4.33 -42.63 -6.55
C VAL A 495 3.39 -41.91 -5.58
N GLU A 496 3.04 -42.55 -4.48
CA GLU A 496 2.20 -42.01 -3.41
C GLU A 496 2.86 -40.80 -2.75
N GLY A 497 4.17 -40.84 -2.48
CA GLY A 497 4.90 -39.68 -1.95
C GLY A 497 4.91 -38.50 -2.93
N SER A 498 5.04 -38.78 -4.23
CA SER A 498 4.95 -37.73 -5.27
C SER A 498 3.55 -37.13 -5.37
N ILE A 499 2.51 -37.97 -5.28
CA ILE A 499 1.11 -37.53 -5.25
C ILE A 499 0.82 -36.68 -4.01
N TRP A 500 1.37 -37.05 -2.85
CA TRP A 500 1.24 -36.27 -1.62
C TRP A 500 1.88 -34.89 -1.75
N GLN A 501 3.08 -34.81 -2.33
CA GLN A 501 3.73 -33.53 -2.62
C GLN A 501 2.90 -32.65 -3.57
N LEU A 502 2.28 -33.23 -4.59
CA LEU A 502 1.35 -32.51 -5.48
C LEU A 502 0.10 -32.02 -4.73
N ALA A 503 -0.45 -32.83 -3.82
CA ALA A 503 -1.59 -32.41 -2.99
C ALA A 503 -1.23 -31.21 -2.11
N LYS A 504 -0.04 -31.22 -1.49
CA LYS A 504 0.50 -30.07 -0.75
C LYS A 504 0.69 -28.85 -1.64
N ALA A 505 1.21 -29.02 -2.86
CA ALA A 505 1.36 -27.94 -3.82
C ALA A 505 0.01 -27.29 -4.16
N TYR A 506 -1.05 -28.06 -4.43
CA TYR A 506 -2.38 -27.50 -4.69
C TYR A 506 -2.97 -26.77 -3.46
N ALA A 507 -2.79 -27.32 -2.26
CA ALA A 507 -3.20 -26.65 -1.02
C ALA A 507 -2.43 -25.32 -0.81
N ALA A 508 -1.12 -25.31 -1.07
CA ALA A 508 -0.29 -24.11 -1.01
C ALA A 508 -0.66 -23.08 -2.09
N VAL A 509 -1.04 -23.51 -3.30
CA VAL A 509 -1.55 -22.61 -4.36
C VAL A 509 -2.85 -21.94 -3.93
N ASN A 510 -3.77 -22.69 -3.30
CA ASN A 510 -4.99 -22.13 -2.71
C ASN A 510 -4.65 -21.11 -1.63
N ASP A 511 -3.76 -21.45 -0.71
CA ASP A 511 -3.37 -20.56 0.39
C ASP A 511 -2.64 -19.30 -0.10
N SER A 512 -1.76 -19.41 -1.10
CA SER A 512 -1.07 -18.27 -1.72
C SER A 512 -2.06 -17.32 -2.41
N GLY A 513 -3.05 -17.85 -3.13
CA GLY A 513 -4.11 -17.03 -3.74
C GLY A 513 -5.01 -16.37 -2.70
N TYR A 514 -5.35 -17.08 -1.62
CA TYR A 514 -6.09 -16.53 -0.49
C TYR A 514 -5.30 -15.41 0.19
N HIS A 515 -4.03 -15.67 0.50
CA HIS A 515 -3.11 -14.71 1.10
C HIS A 515 -3.05 -13.43 0.27
N GLN A 516 -2.69 -13.52 -1.02
CA GLN A 516 -2.48 -12.33 -1.83
C GLN A 516 -3.73 -11.48 -1.98
N LEU A 517 -4.88 -12.10 -2.22
CA LEU A 517 -6.12 -11.38 -2.52
C LEU A 517 -6.87 -10.94 -1.28
N LEU A 518 -6.81 -11.72 -0.19
CA LEU A 518 -7.68 -11.55 0.96
C LEU A 518 -6.90 -11.10 2.19
N SER A 519 -6.00 -11.94 2.71
CA SER A 519 -5.21 -11.60 3.91
C SER A 519 -4.36 -10.35 3.71
N HIS A 520 -3.76 -10.21 2.52
CA HIS A 520 -2.87 -9.11 2.17
C HIS A 520 -3.65 -7.97 1.51
N TRP A 521 -4.10 -8.12 0.26
CA TRP A 521 -4.72 -7.02 -0.46
C TRP A 521 -6.01 -6.49 0.19
N LEU A 522 -7.02 -7.34 0.40
CA LEU A 522 -8.32 -6.88 0.90
C LEU A 522 -8.21 -6.35 2.34
N ASN A 523 -7.66 -7.16 3.26
CA ASN A 523 -7.71 -6.89 4.69
C ASN A 523 -6.69 -5.85 5.16
N THR A 524 -5.67 -5.53 4.36
CA THR A 524 -4.71 -4.46 4.67
C THR A 524 -4.84 -3.30 3.68
N HIS A 525 -4.42 -3.47 2.42
CA HIS A 525 -4.37 -2.41 1.43
C HIS A 525 -5.73 -1.75 1.16
N ALA A 526 -6.73 -2.52 0.74
CA ALA A 526 -8.03 -1.98 0.34
C ALA A 526 -8.86 -1.52 1.55
N ALA A 527 -8.85 -2.27 2.65
CA ALA A 527 -9.60 -1.92 3.86
C ALA A 527 -9.09 -0.65 4.55
N ILE A 528 -7.78 -0.36 4.49
CA ILE A 528 -7.21 0.81 5.19
C ILE A 528 -7.36 2.13 4.41
N GLU A 529 -7.34 2.09 3.07
CA GLU A 529 -7.37 3.29 2.21
C GLU A 529 -8.57 4.24 2.52
N PRO A 530 -9.80 3.75 2.76
CA PRO A 530 -10.92 4.60 3.21
C PRO A 530 -10.63 5.40 4.48
N PHE A 531 -9.87 4.85 5.44
CA PHE A 531 -9.52 5.54 6.68
C PHE A 531 -8.46 6.62 6.46
N VAL A 532 -7.53 6.41 5.51
CA VAL A 532 -6.56 7.43 5.08
C VAL A 532 -7.30 8.63 4.50
N ILE A 533 -8.24 8.37 3.58
CA ILE A 533 -9.06 9.40 2.93
C ILE A 533 -9.92 10.12 3.98
N ALA A 534 -10.61 9.39 4.85
CA ALA A 534 -11.48 9.98 5.88
C ALA A 534 -10.70 10.87 6.87
N THR A 535 -9.52 10.41 7.31
CA THR A 535 -8.68 11.15 8.26
C THR A 535 -8.25 12.48 7.68
N ASN A 536 -7.74 12.50 6.45
CA ASN A 536 -7.31 13.74 5.80
C ASN A 536 -8.48 14.67 5.44
N ARG A 537 -9.68 14.13 5.16
CA ARG A 537 -10.88 14.92 4.84
C ARG A 537 -11.56 15.57 6.04
N GLN A 538 -11.45 14.97 7.22
CA GLN A 538 -12.29 15.30 8.37
C GLN A 538 -11.50 15.72 9.62
N LEU A 539 -10.25 15.29 9.75
CA LEU A 539 -9.43 15.61 10.91
C LEU A 539 -8.29 16.54 10.47
N SER A 540 -8.37 17.79 10.92
CA SER A 540 -7.28 18.76 10.72
C SER A 540 -5.96 18.21 11.27
N VAL A 541 -4.83 18.63 10.70
CA VAL A 541 -3.48 18.34 11.21
C VAL A 541 -3.28 18.73 12.69
N LEU A 542 -4.10 19.63 13.22
CA LEU A 542 -4.14 20.01 14.65
C LEU A 542 -4.83 18.96 15.54
N HIS A 543 -5.63 18.06 14.97
CA HIS A 543 -6.46 17.12 15.72
C HIS A 543 -5.60 16.00 16.34
N PRO A 544 -5.77 15.66 17.64
CA PRO A 544 -4.96 14.63 18.29
C PRO A 544 -5.03 13.28 17.57
N ILE A 545 -6.23 12.86 17.15
CA ILE A 545 -6.42 11.61 16.39
C ILE A 545 -5.80 11.66 14.99
N HIS A 546 -5.71 12.83 14.34
CA HIS A 546 -4.96 12.94 13.08
C HIS A 546 -3.48 12.62 13.34
N LYS A 547 -2.89 13.26 14.37
CA LYS A 547 -1.49 13.04 14.73
C LYS A 547 -1.20 11.59 15.13
N LEU A 548 -2.16 10.94 15.80
CA LEU A 548 -2.06 9.53 16.19
C LEU A 548 -2.08 8.59 14.98
N LEU A 549 -3.02 8.80 14.04
CA LEU A 549 -3.25 7.86 12.94
C LEU A 549 -2.34 8.08 11.73
N HIS A 550 -2.03 9.34 11.39
CA HIS A 550 -1.31 9.70 10.17
C HIS A 550 0.00 8.92 9.93
N PRO A 551 0.86 8.66 10.94
CA PRO A 551 2.07 7.85 10.74
C PRO A 551 1.81 6.42 10.24
N HIS A 552 0.64 5.84 10.55
CA HIS A 552 0.25 4.48 10.16
C HIS A 552 -0.29 4.39 8.73
N PHE A 553 -0.52 5.53 8.06
CA PHE A 553 -1.04 5.59 6.69
C PHE A 553 0.03 5.85 5.63
N ARG A 554 1.26 6.08 6.09
CA ARG A 554 2.39 6.43 5.24
C ARG A 554 2.47 5.46 4.06
N ASP A 555 2.53 6.02 2.86
CA ASP A 555 2.75 5.32 1.59
C ASP A 555 1.58 4.43 1.11
N THR A 556 0.50 4.26 1.89
CA THR A 556 -0.64 3.38 1.52
C THR A 556 -1.33 3.82 0.24
N MET A 557 -1.72 5.10 0.12
CA MET A 557 -2.46 5.56 -1.07
C MET A 557 -1.61 5.42 -2.35
N ASN A 558 -0.31 5.70 -2.26
CA ASN A 558 0.58 5.62 -3.41
C ASN A 558 0.82 4.16 -3.85
N ILE A 559 1.09 3.23 -2.93
CA ILE A 559 1.23 1.82 -3.32
C ILE A 559 -0.09 1.27 -3.88
N ASN A 560 -1.23 1.65 -3.32
CA ASN A 560 -2.54 1.21 -3.82
C ASN A 560 -2.83 1.76 -5.21
N ALA A 561 -2.51 3.02 -5.48
CA ALA A 561 -2.69 3.62 -6.81
C ALA A 561 -1.81 2.92 -7.87
N LEU A 562 -0.55 2.63 -7.54
CA LEU A 562 0.35 1.86 -8.40
C LEU A 562 -0.15 0.42 -8.59
N ALA A 563 -0.64 -0.22 -7.55
CA ALA A 563 -1.22 -1.56 -7.63
C ALA A 563 -2.45 -1.59 -8.56
N ARG A 564 -3.33 -0.59 -8.50
CA ARG A 564 -4.44 -0.45 -9.46
C ARG A 564 -3.97 -0.26 -10.89
N GLN A 565 -2.80 0.33 -11.13
CA GLN A 565 -2.26 0.50 -12.48
C GLN A 565 -1.49 -0.71 -13.01
N ILE A 566 -0.79 -1.46 -12.17
CA ILE A 566 0.19 -2.44 -12.66
C ILE A 566 -0.10 -3.86 -12.14
N VAL A 567 -0.66 -3.98 -10.94
CA VAL A 567 -0.70 -5.24 -10.20
C VAL A 567 -2.06 -5.93 -10.34
N ILE A 568 -3.14 -5.24 -10.00
CA ILE A 568 -4.50 -5.81 -9.89
C ILE A 568 -5.44 -5.40 -11.03
N ASN A 569 -4.91 -4.71 -12.06
CA ASN A 569 -5.68 -4.38 -13.26
C ASN A 569 -5.88 -5.60 -14.17
N ALA A 570 -6.79 -5.45 -15.13
CA ALA A 570 -6.99 -6.39 -16.21
C ALA A 570 -5.67 -6.65 -16.97
N GLY A 571 -5.23 -7.90 -17.00
CA GLY A 571 -3.94 -8.31 -17.58
C GLY A 571 -2.70 -7.86 -16.78
N GLY A 572 -2.87 -7.38 -15.54
CA GLY A 572 -1.77 -7.05 -14.64
C GLY A 572 -1.09 -8.28 -14.05
N VAL A 573 -0.16 -8.04 -13.13
CA VAL A 573 0.66 -9.07 -12.45
C VAL A 573 -0.21 -10.15 -11.81
N VAL A 574 -1.23 -9.77 -11.02
CA VAL A 574 -2.06 -10.72 -10.25
C VAL A 574 -2.88 -11.62 -11.17
N GLU A 575 -3.51 -11.08 -12.21
CA GLU A 575 -4.30 -11.90 -13.13
C GLU A 575 -3.45 -12.86 -13.98
N SER A 576 -2.17 -12.55 -14.11
CA SER A 576 -1.22 -13.32 -14.91
C SER A 576 -0.47 -14.38 -14.11
N THR A 577 -0.34 -14.23 -12.79
CA THR A 577 0.45 -15.14 -11.92
C THR A 577 -0.36 -15.88 -10.88
N VAL A 578 -1.51 -15.35 -10.46
CA VAL A 578 -2.33 -15.97 -9.42
C VAL A 578 -3.47 -16.73 -10.09
N PHE A 579 -3.71 -17.95 -9.61
CA PHE A 579 -4.60 -18.91 -10.27
C PHE A 579 -6.03 -18.42 -10.58
N PRO A 580 -6.67 -17.50 -9.81
CA PRO A 580 -8.01 -17.00 -10.13
C PRO A 580 -8.07 -16.18 -11.41
N SER A 581 -6.91 -15.73 -11.92
CA SER A 581 -6.79 -14.95 -13.15
C SER A 581 -7.74 -13.74 -13.15
N LYS A 582 -8.47 -13.51 -14.25
CA LYS A 582 -9.44 -12.41 -14.41
C LYS A 582 -10.57 -12.35 -13.37
N TYR A 583 -10.74 -13.40 -12.55
CA TYR A 583 -11.75 -13.46 -11.50
C TYR A 583 -11.22 -13.07 -10.11
N ALA A 584 -9.91 -12.79 -10.00
CA ALA A 584 -9.25 -12.51 -8.73
C ALA A 584 -9.91 -11.38 -7.93
N MET A 585 -10.12 -10.22 -8.56
CA MET A 585 -10.61 -9.04 -7.86
C MET A 585 -12.09 -9.13 -7.52
N GLU A 586 -12.93 -9.66 -8.40
CA GLU A 586 -14.35 -9.89 -8.08
C GLU A 586 -14.54 -10.93 -6.96
N MET A 587 -13.70 -11.97 -6.90
CA MET A 587 -13.72 -12.95 -5.81
C MET A 587 -13.39 -12.28 -4.46
N SER A 588 -12.41 -11.37 -4.43
CA SER A 588 -12.13 -10.59 -3.21
C SER A 588 -13.33 -9.74 -2.77
N SER A 589 -14.13 -9.24 -3.71
CA SER A 589 -15.35 -8.49 -3.42
C SER A 589 -16.48 -9.36 -2.87
N VAL A 590 -16.59 -10.61 -3.32
CA VAL A 590 -17.55 -11.56 -2.74
C VAL A 590 -17.16 -11.88 -1.30
N VAL A 591 -15.88 -12.11 -1.01
CA VAL A 591 -15.40 -12.35 0.37
C VAL A 591 -15.61 -11.14 1.27
N TYR A 592 -15.48 -9.92 0.73
CA TYR A 592 -15.71 -8.69 1.48
C TYR A 592 -17.14 -8.57 2.06
N LYS A 593 -18.12 -9.31 1.55
CA LYS A 593 -19.48 -9.37 2.12
C LYS A 593 -19.48 -9.80 3.59
N ASP A 594 -18.54 -10.65 3.98
CA ASP A 594 -18.41 -11.20 5.32
C ASP A 594 -17.28 -10.52 6.13
N TRP A 595 -16.69 -9.43 5.60
CA TRP A 595 -15.66 -8.70 6.31
C TRP A 595 -16.27 -7.86 7.45
N VAL A 596 -15.71 -8.00 8.65
CA VAL A 596 -16.18 -7.32 9.85
C VAL A 596 -15.03 -6.59 10.51
N PHE A 597 -15.13 -5.26 10.61
CA PHE A 597 -14.08 -4.39 11.14
C PHE A 597 -13.64 -4.78 12.56
N THR A 598 -14.58 -5.06 13.46
CA THR A 598 -14.28 -5.40 14.86
C THR A 598 -13.59 -6.76 15.01
N GLU A 599 -13.73 -7.64 14.03
CA GLU A 599 -13.08 -8.95 14.02
C GLU A 599 -11.63 -8.88 13.50
N GLN A 600 -11.18 -7.73 12.99
CA GLN A 600 -9.78 -7.53 12.60
C GLN A 600 -8.86 -7.32 13.81
N ALA A 601 -9.41 -7.08 15.00
CA ALA A 601 -8.64 -7.04 16.23
C ALA A 601 -8.09 -8.45 16.51
N LEU A 602 -6.76 -8.58 16.67
CA LEU A 602 -6.09 -9.87 16.85
C LEU A 602 -6.76 -10.78 17.90
N PRO A 603 -7.15 -10.30 19.11
CA PRO A 603 -7.85 -11.16 20.05
C PRO A 603 -9.22 -11.66 19.55
N ALA A 604 -9.97 -10.83 18.83
CA ALA A 604 -11.27 -11.19 18.28
C ALA A 604 -11.12 -12.19 17.11
N ASP A 605 -10.13 -11.98 16.24
CA ASP A 605 -9.80 -12.91 15.15
C ASP A 605 -9.43 -14.30 15.69
N LEU A 606 -8.54 -14.35 16.69
CA LEU A 606 -8.13 -15.60 17.34
C LEU A 606 -9.34 -16.32 17.95
N ILE A 607 -10.23 -15.59 18.64
CA ILE A 607 -11.48 -16.14 19.18
C ILE A 607 -12.38 -16.69 18.07
N LYS A 608 -12.53 -15.96 16.97
CA LYS A 608 -13.33 -16.38 15.80
C LYS A 608 -12.78 -17.64 15.14
N ARG A 609 -11.46 -17.82 15.15
CA ARG A 609 -10.77 -19.03 14.66
C ARG A 609 -10.68 -20.15 15.71
N TYR A 610 -11.25 -19.92 16.90
CA TYR A 610 -11.29 -20.83 18.04
C TYR A 610 -9.90 -21.18 18.62
N ILE A 611 -8.98 -20.22 18.57
CA ILE A 611 -7.61 -20.30 19.11
C ILE A 611 -7.56 -19.38 20.34
N ASN A 612 -8.00 -19.88 21.50
CA ASN A 612 -8.40 -19.01 22.62
C ASN A 612 -7.54 -19.12 23.89
N THR A 613 -6.53 -20.01 23.95
CA THR A 613 -5.74 -20.19 25.20
C THR A 613 -4.24 -20.01 25.01
N VAL A 614 -3.58 -19.47 26.04
CA VAL A 614 -2.12 -19.29 26.12
C VAL A 614 -1.36 -20.60 25.89
N LYS A 615 -1.96 -21.76 26.21
CA LYS A 615 -1.40 -23.09 25.90
C LYS A 615 -1.53 -23.47 24.43
N ASP A 616 -2.61 -23.08 23.77
CA ASP A 616 -2.77 -23.24 22.32
C ASP A 616 -1.80 -22.31 21.56
N LEU A 617 -1.43 -21.18 22.18
CA LEU A 617 -0.58 -20.11 21.62
C LEU A 617 0.93 -20.37 21.69
N PHE A 618 1.47 -21.16 22.62
CA PHE A 618 2.92 -21.42 22.70
C PHE A 618 3.49 -22.06 21.42
N SER A 619 2.65 -22.72 20.60
CA SER A 619 3.00 -23.24 19.28
C SER A 619 2.87 -22.21 18.15
N PHE A 620 2.18 -21.09 18.38
CA PHE A 620 1.94 -20.01 17.42
C PHE A 620 2.89 -18.85 17.70
N LEU A 621 4.11 -18.93 17.18
CA LEU A 621 5.16 -17.93 17.35
C LEU A 621 4.66 -16.49 17.08
N LEU A 622 3.91 -16.30 15.99
CA LEU A 622 3.49 -14.96 15.54
C LEU A 622 2.35 -14.33 16.35
N CYS A 623 1.62 -15.12 17.16
CA CYS A 623 0.58 -14.58 18.05
C CYS A 623 1.12 -14.25 19.45
N ASN A 624 2.32 -14.73 19.78
CA ASN A 624 3.00 -14.41 21.03
C ASN A 624 3.86 -13.14 20.91
N ASP A 625 4.45 -12.91 19.73
CA ASP A 625 5.11 -11.65 19.35
C ASP A 625 4.10 -10.51 19.18
#